data_AF-A0A5D4RNP5-F1
#
_entry.id   AF-A0A5D4RNP5-F1
#
_cell.length_a   1.000
_cell.length_b   1.000
_cell.length_c   1.000
_cell.angle_alpha   90.00
_cell.angle_beta   90.00
_cell.angle_gamma   90.00
#
_symmetry.space_group_name_H-M   'P 1'
#
loop_
_entity.id
_entity.type
_entity.pdbx_description
1 polymer ?
#
loop_
_entity_poly.entity_id
_entity_poly.type
_entity_poly.pdbx_seq_one_letter_code
_entity_poly.pdbx_strand_id
1 'polypeptide(L)' 'MQSLTLLTEEQLTNAHRMAQKEGLEEEFIEMLEVELLRRRESEM' A
#
# COMPACT_ATOMS: atom_id res chain seq x y z
N MET A 1 0.22 7.42 -13.90
CA MET A 1 0.31 6.74 -12.59
C MET A 1 -0.34 5.38 -12.74
N GLN A 2 0.44 4.29 -12.68
CA GLN A 2 -0.15 2.95 -12.64
C GLN A 2 -0.77 2.77 -11.26
N SER A 3 -2.03 2.35 -11.23
CA SER A 3 -2.78 2.15 -9.99
C SER A 3 -2.39 0.82 -9.33
N LEU A 4 -2.20 0.82 -8.01
CA LEU A 4 -1.98 -0.39 -7.20
C LEU A 4 -3.24 -1.27 -7.05
N THR A 5 -4.32 -0.96 -7.78
CA THR A 5 -5.61 -1.68 -7.75
C THR A 5 -5.53 -3.15 -8.12
N LEU A 6 -4.41 -3.61 -8.70
CA LEU A 6 -4.21 -5.01 -9.06
C LEU A 6 -3.75 -5.88 -7.88
N LEU A 7 -3.26 -5.30 -6.78
CA LEU A 7 -2.84 -6.06 -5.61
C LEU A 7 -4.05 -6.46 -4.76
N THR A 8 -4.09 -7.69 -4.26
CA THR A 8 -5.01 -8.04 -3.16
C THR A 8 -4.64 -7.26 -1.89
N GLU A 9 -5.55 -7.17 -0.92
CA GLU A 9 -5.27 -6.50 0.35
C GLU A 9 -4.05 -7.12 1.08
N GLU A 10 -3.96 -8.45 1.07
CA GLU A 10 -2.82 -9.18 1.63
C GLU A 10 -1.51 -8.82 0.92
N GLN A 11 -1.52 -8.74 -0.42
CA GLN A 11 -0.34 -8.36 -1.20
C GLN A 11 0.08 -6.92 -0.93
N LEU A 12 -0.88 -6.00 -0.84
CA LEU A 12 -0.63 -4.59 -0.54
C LEU A 12 -0.06 -4.41 0.88
N THR A 13 -0.60 -5.12 1.86
CA THR A 13 -0.11 -5.14 3.24
C THR A 13 1.32 -5.70 3.32
N ASN A 14 1.59 -6.79 2.60
CA ASN A 14 2.92 -7.38 2.54
C ASN A 14 3.92 -6.45 1.86
N ALA A 15 3.53 -5.77 0.78
CA ALA A 15 4.37 -4.79 0.09
C ALA A 15 4.73 -3.62 1.02
N HIS A 16 3.76 -3.08 1.76
CA HIS A 16 3.98 -2.02 2.75
C HIS A 16 4.97 -2.45 3.84
N ARG A 17 4.77 -3.63 4.43
CA ARG A 17 5.69 -4.17 5.45
C ARG A 17 7.12 -4.36 4.93
N MET A 18 7.26 -4.86 3.69
CA MET A 18 8.58 -5.02 3.07
C MET A 18 9.22 -3.66 2.79
N ALA A 19 8.46 -2.69 2.27
CA ALA A 19 8.95 -1.35 1.99
C ALA A 19 9.50 -0.65 3.25
N GLN A 20 8.79 -0.78 4.38
CA GLN A 20 9.25 -0.28 5.68
C GLN A 20 10.53 -0.99 6.16
N LYS A 21 10.59 -2.32 6.02
CA LYS A 21 11.73 -3.12 6.49
C LYS A 21 13.01 -2.83 5.70
N GLU A 22 12.88 -2.70 4.38
CA GLU A 22 14.02 -2.47 3.48
C GLU A 22 14.42 -0.97 3.42
N GLY A 23 13.67 -0.09 4.09
CA GLY A 23 13.94 1.35 4.10
C GLY A 23 13.79 1.98 2.71
N LEU A 24 12.74 1.58 1.98
CA LEU A 24 12.44 2.16 0.67
C LEU A 24 12.01 3.63 0.79
N GLU A 25 11.91 4.31 -0.35
CA GLU A 25 11.55 5.72 -0.44
C GLU A 25 10.23 6.02 0.29
N GLU A 26 10.22 7.11 1.08
CA GLU A 26 9.06 7.51 1.89
C GLU A 26 7.82 7.75 1.03
N GLU A 27 7.97 8.39 -0.13
CA GLU A 27 6.86 8.60 -1.09
C GLU A 27 6.23 7.28 -1.56
N PHE A 28 7.04 6.23 -1.73
CA PHE A 28 6.55 4.91 -2.09
C PHE A 28 5.77 4.25 -0.95
N ILE A 29 6.24 4.41 0.29
CA ILE A 29 5.55 3.90 1.49
C ILE A 29 4.22 4.64 1.68
N GLU A 30 4.21 5.97 1.57
CA GLU A 30 3.00 6.79 1.66
C GLU A 30 1.95 6.39 0.61
N MET A 31 2.39 6.12 -0.63
CA MET A 31 1.49 5.65 -1.68
C MET A 31 0.80 4.32 -1.29
N LEU A 32 1.52 3.40 -0.64
CA LEU A 32 0.95 2.12 -0.16
C LEU A 32 -0.05 2.36 0.98
N GLU A 33 0.24 3.29 1.89
CA GLU A 33 -0.62 3.64 3.02
C GLU A 33 -1.94 4.29 2.57
N VAL A 34 -1.86 5.21 1.61
CA VAL A 34 -3.05 5.86 1.02
C VAL A 34 -3.98 4.82 0.40
N GLU A 35 -3.45 3.87 -0.36
CA GLU A 35 -4.28 2.83 -0.98
C GLU A 35 -4.86 1.84 0.06
N LEU A 36 -4.12 1.52 1.13
CA LEU A 36 -4.65 0.72 2.25
C LEU A 36 -5.81 1.43 2.97
N LEU A 37 -5.67 2.72 3.24
CA LEU A 37 -6.70 3.52 3.89
C LEU A 37 -7.97 3.58 3.02
N ARG A 38 -7.79 3.88 1.72
CA ARG A 38 -8.89 3.94 0.76
C ARG A 38 -9.71 2.66 0.71
N ARG A 39 -9.07 1.48 0.83
CA ARG A 39 -9.77 0.19 0.84
C ARG A 39 -10.59 -0.01 2.12
N ARG A 40 -10.02 0.33 3.28
CA ARG A 40 -10.76 0.27 4.57
C ARG A 40 -11.99 1.17 4.57
N GLU A 41 -11.87 2.37 3.99
CA GLU A 41 -13.00 3.30 3.86
C GLU A 41 -14.05 2.83 2.84
N SER A 42 -13.65 2.04 1.83
CA SER A 42 -14.57 1.49 0.83
C SER A 42 -15.36 0.27 1.32
N GLU A 43 -14.94 -0.35 2.43
CA GLU A 43 -15.61 -1.51 3.05
C GLU A 43 -16.57 -1.12 4.17
N MET A 44 -16.62 0.16 4.56
CA MET A 44 -17.58 0.74 5.53
C MET A 44 -18.83 1.28 4.84
#